data_AF-C7XQF5-F1
#
_entry.id   AF-C7XQF5-F1
#
_cell.length_a   1.000
_cell.length_b   1.000
_cell.length_c   1.000
_cell.angle_alpha   90.00
_cell.angle_beta   90.00
_cell.angle_gamma   90.00
#
_symmetry.space_group_name_H-M   'P 1'
#
loop_
_entity.id
_entity.type
_entity.pdbx_description
1 polymer ?
#
loop_
_entity_poly.entity_id
_entity_poly.type
_entity_poly.pdbx_seq_one_letter_code
_entity_poly.pdbx_strand_id
1 'polypeptide(L)'
;MIRKYRKITLIEAMQYTENNTREILEWINENNKYENKNKDIDFLIEEIESFKRFDLEVYGKTLVTVELGDYVVKGQDGEFYKVKKDVFESTYEEVR
;
A
#
# COMPACT_ATOMS: atom_id res chain seq x y z
N MET A 1 7.05 -8.05 -30.31
CA MET A 1 7.19 -6.59 -30.60
C MET A 1 6.91 -5.83 -29.33
N ILE A 2 7.77 -4.89 -28.94
CA ILE A 2 7.56 -4.02 -27.78
C ILE A 2 6.73 -2.81 -28.23
N ARG A 3 5.74 -2.40 -27.43
CA ARG A 3 4.90 -1.22 -27.66
C ARG A 3 4.90 -0.34 -26.41
N LYS A 4 4.79 0.98 -26.58
CA LYS A 4 4.81 1.97 -25.50
C LYS A 4 3.40 2.54 -25.30
N TYR A 5 2.97 2.66 -24.06
CA TYR A 5 1.65 3.15 -23.68
C TYR A 5 1.79 4.07 -22.45
N ARG A 6 0.91 5.07 -22.33
CA ARG A 6 0.81 5.94 -21.15
C ARG A 6 -0.56 5.72 -20.51
N LYS A 7 -0.57 5.44 -19.20
CA LYS A 7 -1.78 5.40 -18.35
C LYS A 7 -1.77 6.68 -17.49
N ILE A 8 -2.84 7.47 -17.52
CA ILE A 8 -2.97 8.77 -16.80
C ILE A 8 -4.19 8.67 -15.87
N THR A 9 -4.20 7.62 -15.07
CA THR A 9 -5.32 7.32 -14.18
C THR A 9 -5.14 8.08 -12.87
N LEU A 10 -6.19 8.76 -12.40
CA LEU A 10 -6.22 9.29 -11.04
C LEU A 10 -6.21 8.12 -10.06
N ILE A 11 -5.33 8.21 -9.06
CA ILE A 11 -5.11 7.21 -8.03
C ILE A 11 -5.13 7.90 -6.66
N GLU A 12 -5.36 7.12 -5.62
CA GLU A 12 -5.03 7.52 -4.25
C GLU A 12 -3.74 6.82 -3.84
N ALA A 13 -2.89 7.49 -3.08
CA ALA A 13 -1.63 6.92 -2.62
C ALA A 13 -1.25 7.42 -1.25
N MET A 14 -0.66 6.54 -0.45
CA MET A 14 -0.10 6.85 0.86
C MET A 14 1.33 6.33 0.94
N GLN A 15 2.28 7.20 1.29
CA GLN A 15 3.64 6.76 1.56
C GLN A 15 3.69 6.05 2.91
N TYR A 16 4.33 4.88 2.98
CA TYR A 16 4.61 4.23 4.24
C TYR A 16 5.75 4.93 4.98
N THR A 17 5.46 5.38 6.19
CA THR A 17 6.37 6.09 7.10
C THR A 17 6.35 5.41 8.46
N GLU A 18 7.25 5.81 9.36
CA GLU A 18 7.32 5.22 10.69
C GLU A 18 6.08 5.51 11.56
N ASN A 19 5.25 6.50 11.20
CA ASN A 19 4.20 7.04 12.05
C ASN A 19 2.78 6.77 11.53
N ASN A 20 2.63 6.08 10.40
CA ASN A 20 1.32 5.86 9.77
C ASN A 20 1.01 4.37 9.51
N THR A 21 1.63 3.46 10.25
CA THR A 21 1.37 2.01 10.15
C THR A 21 -0.13 1.73 10.29
N ARG A 22 -0.77 2.24 11.36
CA ARG A 22 -2.20 2.07 11.60
C ARG A 22 -3.07 2.64 10.48
N GLU A 23 -2.76 3.86 10.04
CA GLU A 23 -3.52 4.56 9.00
C GLU A 23 -3.52 3.80 7.68
N ILE A 24 -2.35 3.33 7.22
CA ILE A 24 -2.24 2.50 6.01
C ILE A 24 -3.05 1.21 6.15
N LEU A 25 -2.91 0.55 7.29
CA LEU A 25 -3.58 -0.71 7.57
C LEU A 25 -5.10 -0.57 7.61
N GLU A 26 -5.61 0.51 8.20
CA GLU A 26 -7.03 0.83 8.22
C GLU A 26 -7.53 1.20 6.81
N TRP A 27 -6.75 1.98 6.05
CA TRP A 27 -7.06 2.38 4.68
C TRP A 27 -7.16 1.17 3.73
N ILE A 28 -6.23 0.22 3.82
CA ILE A 28 -6.27 -1.03 3.04
C ILE A 28 -7.53 -1.87 3.37
N ASN A 29 -8.02 -1.78 4.61
CA ASN A 29 -9.12 -2.60 5.12
C ASN A 29 -10.47 -1.86 5.19
N GLU A 30 -10.64 -0.73 4.49
CA GLU A 30 -11.80 0.18 4.55
C GLU A 30 -13.21 -0.45 4.37
N ASN A 31 -13.34 -1.73 4.01
CA ASN A 31 -14.64 -2.42 3.91
C ASN A 31 -14.74 -3.76 4.66
N ASN A 32 -13.73 -4.21 5.39
CA ASN A 32 -13.83 -5.40 6.22
C ASN A 32 -12.92 -5.32 7.43
N LYS A 33 -13.57 -5.21 8.60
CA LYS A 33 -13.42 -6.18 9.68
C LYS A 33 -12.05 -6.87 9.67
N TYR A 34 -11.14 -6.42 10.53
CA TYR A 34 -10.06 -7.26 11.03
C TYR A 34 -10.66 -8.48 11.75
N GLU A 35 -11.31 -9.38 11.01
CA GLU A 35 -11.63 -10.75 11.39
C GLU A 35 -10.42 -11.63 11.10
N ASN A 36 -9.20 -11.15 11.39
CA ASN A 36 -8.17 -12.11 11.76
C ASN A 36 -8.52 -12.55 13.18
N LYS A 37 -9.42 -13.53 13.30
CA LYS A 37 -9.89 -14.12 14.57
C LYS A 37 -8.75 -14.64 15.47
N ASN A 38 -7.49 -14.56 15.03
CA ASN A 38 -6.31 -15.13 15.66
C ASN A 38 -5.16 -14.14 15.98
N LYS A 39 -5.19 -12.86 15.55
CA LYS A 39 -4.16 -11.87 15.94
C LYS A 39 -4.78 -10.51 16.22
N ASP A 40 -4.44 -9.97 17.40
CA ASP A 40 -4.77 -8.60 17.80
C ASP A 40 -4.14 -7.59 16.81
N ILE A 41 -4.91 -6.61 16.34
CA ILE A 41 -4.42 -5.58 15.41
C ILE A 41 -3.26 -4.81 16.03
N ASP A 42 -3.28 -4.62 17.35
CA ASP A 42 -2.22 -3.92 18.07
C ASP A 42 -0.91 -4.72 18.05
N PHE A 43 -0.98 -6.05 18.18
CA PHE A 43 0.19 -6.92 18.03
C PHE A 43 0.77 -6.89 16.61
N LEU A 44 -0.09 -6.86 15.59
CA LEU A 44 0.34 -6.75 14.19
C LEU A 44 1.04 -5.40 13.95
N ILE A 45 0.51 -4.32 14.50
CA ILE A 45 1.12 -2.99 14.40
C ILE A 45 2.50 -2.99 15.06
N GLU A 46 2.63 -3.51 16.29
CA GLU A 46 3.92 -3.62 16.97
C GLU A 46 4.95 -4.43 16.17
N GLU A 47 4.54 -5.57 15.59
CA GLU A 47 5.38 -6.40 14.74
C GLU A 47 5.87 -5.61 13.50
N ILE A 48 4.95 -4.94 12.80
CA ILE A 48 5.27 -4.14 11.61
C ILE A 48 6.16 -2.95 11.97
N GLU A 49 5.89 -2.26 13.07
CA GLU A 49 6.68 -1.12 13.54
C GLU A 49 8.08 -1.55 14.00
N SER A 50 8.25 -2.78 14.49
CA SER A 50 9.56 -3.35 14.81
C SER A 50 10.35 -3.72 13.55
N PHE A 51 9.70 -4.35 12.56
CA PHE A 51 10.37 -4.78 11.33
C PHE A 51 10.45 -3.70 10.25
N LYS A 52 9.70 -2.61 10.40
CA LYS A 52 9.57 -1.50 9.44
C LYS A 52 9.14 -1.96 8.05
N ARG A 53 8.30 -3.00 8.00
CA ARG A 53 7.76 -3.60 6.77
C ARG A 53 6.52 -4.44 7.04
N PHE A 54 5.69 -4.61 6.02
CA PHE A 54 4.54 -5.53 6.04
C PHE A 54 4.27 -6.11 4.66
N ASP A 55 3.57 -7.24 4.59
CA ASP A 55 3.16 -7.82 3.31
C ASP A 55 1.77 -7.30 2.90
N LEU A 56 1.69 -6.80 1.67
CA LEU A 56 0.47 -6.36 1.02
C LEU A 56 0.00 -7.43 0.04
N GLU A 57 -1.26 -7.85 0.15
CA GLU A 57 -1.89 -8.68 -0.87
C GLU A 57 -2.30 -7.83 -2.07
N VAL A 58 -1.77 -8.18 -3.25
CA VAL A 58 -1.97 -7.48 -4.51
C VAL A 58 -2.68 -8.41 -5.48
N TYR A 59 -3.71 -7.88 -6.16
CA TYR A 59 -4.58 -8.62 -7.08
C TYR A 59 -5.18 -9.93 -6.49
N GLY A 60 -5.40 -9.96 -5.18
CA GLY A 60 -6.06 -11.07 -4.47
C GLY A 60 -5.25 -12.36 -4.36
N LYS A 61 -3.95 -12.34 -4.73
CA LYS A 61 -3.16 -13.58 -4.93
C LYS A 61 -1.67 -13.46 -4.66
N THR A 62 -1.09 -12.26 -4.69
CA THR A 62 0.37 -12.08 -4.60
C THR A 62 0.71 -11.21 -3.41
N LEU A 63 1.61 -11.69 -2.56
CA LEU A 63 2.15 -10.90 -1.47
C LEU A 63 3.36 -10.11 -1.96
N VAL A 64 3.36 -8.81 -1.70
CA VAL A 64 4.51 -7.93 -1.91
C VAL A 64 4.88 -7.27 -0.60
N THR A 65 6.16 -7.28 -0.27
CA THR A 65 6.64 -6.60 0.95
C THR A 65 6.72 -5.10 0.71
N VAL A 66 6.05 -4.32 1.56
CA VAL A 66 6.10 -2.86 1.64
C VAL A 66 7.09 -2.47 2.74
N GLU A 67 7.99 -1.54 2.44
CA GLU A 67 9.03 -1.05 3.34
C GLU A 67 8.92 0.47 3.49
N LEU A 68 9.55 1.05 4.50
CA LEU A 68 9.56 2.51 4.67
C LEU A 68 9.96 3.26 3.39
N GLY A 69 9.20 4.31 3.08
CA GLY A 69 9.36 5.14 1.91
C GLY A 69 8.59 4.65 0.67
N ASP A 70 8.19 3.39 0.62
CA ASP A 70 7.35 2.87 -0.46
C ASP A 70 5.96 3.50 -0.42
N TYR A 71 5.33 3.66 -1.58
CA TYR A 71 3.94 4.07 -1.69
C TYR A 71 3.03 2.86 -1.79
N VAL A 72 1.98 2.85 -0.98
CA VAL A 72 0.79 2.02 -1.18
C VAL A 72 -0.18 2.82 -2.03
N VAL A 73 -0.60 2.25 -3.15
CA VAL A 73 -1.45 2.91 -4.16
C VAL A 73 -2.75 2.13 -4.29
N LYS A 74 -3.87 2.86 -4.33
CA LYS A 74 -5.21 2.35 -4.63
C LYS A 74 -5.58 2.77 -6.05
N GLY A 75 -5.78 1.79 -6.91
CA GLY A 75 -6.22 1.99 -8.29
C GLY A 75 -7.71 2.32 -8.40
N GLN A 76 -8.18 2.57 -9.63
CA GLN A 76 -9.59 2.90 -9.90
C GLN A 76 -10.56 1.78 -9.59
N ASP A 77 -10.11 0.52 -9.65
CA ASP A 77 -10.95 -0.65 -9.39
C ASP A 77 -10.87 -1.06 -7.91
N GLY A 78 -10.23 -0.23 -7.06
CA GLY A 78 -10.06 -0.45 -5.63
C GLY A 78 -8.93 -1.41 -5.27
N GLU A 79 -8.12 -1.82 -6.26
CA GLU A 79 -6.96 -2.68 -6.04
C GLU A 79 -5.82 -1.93 -5.37
N PHE A 80 -5.19 -2.57 -4.37
CA PHE A 80 -3.98 -2.04 -3.73
C PHE A 80 -2.72 -2.63 -4.35
N TYR A 81 -1.72 -1.80 -4.58
CA TYR A 81 -0.38 -2.21 -5.02
C TYR A 81 0.71 -1.30 -4.48
N LYS A 82 1.94 -1.81 -4.48
CA LYS A 82 3.14 -1.08 -4.05
C LYS A 82 3.82 -0.38 -5.22
N VAL A 83 4.35 0.82 -4.98
CA VAL A 83 5.28 1.53 -5.87
C VAL A 83 6.49 2.02 -5.07
N LYS A 84 7.71 1.81 -5.58
CA LYS A 84 8.93 2.36 -4.96
C LYS A 84 8.93 3.89 -5.03
N LYS A 85 9.49 4.55 -4.01
CA LYS A 85 9.49 6.02 -3.86
C LYS A 85 9.93 6.77 -5.11
N ASP A 86 11.09 6.43 -5.63
CA ASP A 86 11.71 7.04 -6.81
C ASP A 86 10.87 6.86 -8.08
N VAL A 87 10.27 5.68 -8.26
CA VAL A 87 9.33 5.42 -9.35
C VAL A 87 8.06 6.24 -9.18
N PHE A 88 7.53 6.34 -7.97
CA PHE A 88 6.31 7.10 -7.69
C PHE A 88 6.51 8.59 -7.99
N GLU A 89 7.53 9.21 -7.39
CA GLU A 89 7.83 10.64 -7.52
C GLU A 89 8.21 11.07 -8.94
N SER A 90 8.71 10.14 -9.77
CA SER A 90 9.02 10.42 -11.18
C SER A 90 7.85 10.16 -12.14
N THR A 91 6.77 9.52 -11.67
CA THR A 91 5.64 9.09 -12.51
C THR A 91 4.35 9.85 -12.21
N TYR A 92 4.12 10.22 -10.95
CA TYR A 92 2.87 10.80 -10.47
C TYR A 92 3.08 12.23 -9.97
N GLU A 93 2.06 13.06 -10.18
CA GLU A 93 1.99 14.43 -9.67
C GLU A 93 0.73 14.56 -8.82
N GLU A 94 0.85 15.22 -7.67
CA GLU A 94 -0.29 15.51 -6.80
C GLU A 94 -1.26 16.47 -7.51
N VAL A 95 -2.54 16.13 -7.53
CA VAL A 95 -3.60 17.01 -8.03
C VAL A 95 -4.11 17.85 -6.86
N ARG A 96 -4.03 19.19 -6.99
CA ARG A 96 -4.52 20.16 -5.99
C ARG A 96 -5.90 20.70 -6.33
#